data_AF-A0A0D8BGJ5-F1
#
_entry.id   AF-A0A0D8BGJ5-F1
#
_cell.length_a   1.000
_cell.length_b   1.000
_cell.length_c   1.000
_cell.angle_alpha   90.00
_cell.angle_beta   90.00
_cell.angle_gamma   90.00
#
_symmetry.space_group_name_H-M   'P 1'
#
loop_
_entity.id
_entity.type
_entity.pdbx_description
1 polymer ?
#
loop_
_entity_poly.entity_id
_entity_poly.type
_entity_poly.pdbx_seq_one_letter_code
_entity_poly.pdbx_strand_id
1 'polypeptide(L)'
;MDANNPEISPRWSDAPDGPRQARELKHRAKGEVRQVPLNPPLVAILRRHIDTFGVTADGRLFRSGQDGPVKAIRYIARWRQAREIALTPAKQASPLARRPYDLRHAAVSG
;
A
#
# COMPACT_ATOMS: atom_id res chain seq x y z
N MET A 1 -1.85 6.84 -17.43
CA MET A 1 -1.52 7.00 -16.00
C MET A 1 -2.84 6.91 -15.26
N ASP A 2 -3.09 5.76 -14.66
CA ASP A 2 -4.40 5.46 -14.10
C ASP A 2 -4.65 6.28 -12.84
N ALA A 3 -5.88 6.81 -12.75
CA ALA A 3 -6.33 7.66 -11.66
C ALA A 3 -6.23 6.95 -10.30
N ASN A 4 -6.15 7.75 -9.22
CA ASN A 4 -6.17 7.23 -7.86
C ASN A 4 -7.42 6.36 -7.65
N ASN A 5 -7.24 5.08 -7.33
CA ASN A 5 -8.34 4.11 -7.27
C ASN A 5 -8.44 3.50 -5.86
N PRO A 6 -8.86 4.26 -4.83
CA PRO A 6 -8.93 3.79 -3.45
C PRO A 6 -10.02 2.72 -3.25
N GLU A 7 -9.84 1.89 -2.22
CA GLU A 7 -10.91 1.05 -1.69
C GLU A 7 -11.90 1.94 -0.93
N ILE A 8 -13.18 1.87 -1.26
CA ILE A 8 -14.23 2.72 -0.69
C ILE A 8 -15.32 1.82 -0.12
N SER A 9 -15.80 2.15 1.07
CA SER A 9 -16.95 1.45 1.65
C SER A 9 -18.17 1.61 0.73
N PRO A 10 -18.96 0.55 0.47
CA PRO A 10 -20.13 0.62 -0.42
C PRO A 10 -21.13 1.72 -0.04
N ARG A 11 -21.25 2.03 1.26
CA ARG A 11 -22.10 3.10 1.80
C ARG A 11 -21.72 4.51 1.31
N TRP A 12 -20.51 4.68 0.80
CA TRP A 12 -19.95 5.97 0.37
C TRP A 12 -19.37 5.91 -1.06
N SER A 13 -19.80 4.92 -1.86
CA SER A 13 -19.40 4.77 -3.27
C SER A 13 -20.56 5.13 -4.20
N ASP A 14 -20.28 5.87 -5.27
CA ASP A 14 -21.26 6.08 -6.36
C ASP A 14 -21.45 4.82 -7.22
N ALA A 15 -20.58 3.81 -7.04
CA ALA A 15 -20.67 2.48 -7.62
C ALA A 15 -20.60 1.43 -6.49
N PRO A 16 -21.71 1.15 -5.79
CA PRO A 16 -21.72 0.33 -4.58
C PRO A 16 -21.33 -1.13 -4.81
N ASP A 17 -21.44 -1.61 -6.05
CA ASP A 17 -21.08 -2.99 -6.45
C ASP A 17 -19.57 -3.18 -6.67
N GLY A 18 -18.80 -2.08 -6.70
CA GLY A 18 -17.35 -2.08 -6.89
C GLY A 18 -16.60 -1.78 -5.59
N PRO A 19 -15.61 -2.60 -5.17
CA PRO A 19 -14.85 -2.34 -3.94
C PRO A 19 -13.90 -1.14 -4.06
N ARG A 20 -13.64 -0.65 -5.28
CA ARG A 20 -12.72 0.47 -5.55
C ARG A 20 -13.30 1.36 -6.64
N GLN A 21 -13.07 2.67 -6.53
CA GLN A 21 -13.53 3.66 -7.50
C GLN A 21 -12.38 4.60 -7.88
N ALA A 22 -12.11 4.74 -9.18
CA ALA A 22 -11.15 5.72 -9.67
C ALA A 22 -11.66 7.14 -9.39
N ARG A 23 -10.82 7.97 -8.75
CA ARG A 23 -11.13 9.36 -8.35
C ARG A 23 -9.89 10.24 -8.49
N GLU A 24 -10.11 11.55 -8.55
CA GLU A 24 -9.04 12.54 -8.56
C GLU A 24 -8.43 12.75 -7.17
N LEU A 25 -7.23 13.33 -7.11
CA LEU A 25 -6.62 13.72 -5.84
C LEU A 25 -7.38 14.93 -5.26
N LYS A 26 -7.59 14.92 -3.93
CA LYS A 26 -8.26 16.01 -3.22
C LYS A 26 -7.51 17.33 -3.46
N HIS A 27 -8.25 18.37 -3.89
CA HIS A 27 -7.75 19.72 -4.16
C HIS A 27 -6.65 19.81 -5.23
N ARG A 28 -6.75 19.02 -6.30
CA ARG A 28 -5.75 18.99 -7.38
C ARG A 28 -6.42 19.03 -8.74
N ALA A 29 -5.68 19.50 -9.74
CA ALA A 29 -6.17 19.46 -11.11
C ALA A 29 -6.26 17.99 -11.59
N LYS A 30 -7.17 17.74 -12.53
CA LYS A 30 -7.31 16.43 -13.16
C LYS A 30 -5.97 15.97 -13.74
N GLY A 31 -5.53 14.78 -13.37
CA GLY A 31 -4.28 14.18 -13.86
C GLY A 31 -3.02 14.59 -13.09
N GLU A 32 -3.12 15.46 -12.10
CA GLU A 32 -1.97 15.83 -11.28
C GLU A 32 -1.52 14.67 -10.38
N VAL A 33 -0.21 14.35 -10.38
CA VAL A 33 0.39 13.26 -9.60
C VAL A 33 1.37 13.79 -8.55
N ARG A 34 1.45 13.12 -7.39
CA ARG A 34 2.48 13.40 -6.38
C ARG A 34 3.69 12.51 -6.63
N GLN A 35 4.81 13.09 -7.04
CA GLN A 35 6.08 12.37 -7.05
C GLN A 35 6.52 12.09 -5.61
N VAL A 36 6.90 10.84 -5.34
CA VAL A 36 7.43 10.41 -4.04
C VAL A 36 8.87 9.95 -4.29
N PRO A 37 9.88 10.60 -3.69
CA PRO A 37 11.26 10.16 -3.83
C PRO A 37 11.43 8.78 -3.21
N LEU A 38 12.12 7.87 -3.92
CA LEU A 38 12.40 6.52 -3.45
C LEU A 38 13.84 6.44 -2.93
N ASN A 39 13.99 6.02 -1.68
CA ASN A 39 15.29 5.79 -1.07
C ASN A 39 15.97 4.54 -1.70
N PRO A 40 17.32 4.50 -1.91
CA PRO A 40 17.98 3.41 -2.65
C PRO A 40 17.72 1.99 -2.11
N PRO A 41 17.78 1.72 -0.79
CA PRO A 41 17.29 0.47 -0.19
C PRO A 41 15.89 0.04 -0.62
N LEU A 42 14.93 0.98 -0.67
CA LEU A 42 13.56 0.67 -1.11
C LEU A 42 13.55 0.29 -2.59
N VAL A 43 14.31 1.01 -3.43
CA VAL A 43 14.46 0.66 -4.86
C VAL A 43 15.01 -0.76 -5.03
N ALA A 44 16.02 -1.14 -4.26
CA ALA A 44 16.60 -2.48 -4.31
C ALA A 44 15.59 -3.58 -3.94
N ILE A 45 14.76 -3.34 -2.92
CA ILE A 45 13.69 -4.27 -2.52
C ILE A 45 12.65 -4.41 -3.63
N LEU A 46 12.21 -3.29 -4.21
CA LEU A 46 11.20 -3.29 -5.27
C LEU A 46 11.71 -3.95 -6.56
N ARG A 47 12.95 -3.71 -6.95
CA ARG A 47 13.57 -4.36 -8.12
C ARG A 47 13.62 -5.87 -7.96
N ARG A 48 14.13 -6.37 -6.83
CA ARG A 48 14.15 -7.80 -6.52
C ARG A 48 12.74 -8.42 -6.56
N HIS A 49 11.74 -7.70 -6.04
CA HIS A 49 10.34 -8.15 -6.11
C HIS A 49 9.86 -8.27 -7.56
N ILE A 50 10.14 -7.27 -8.40
CA ILE A 50 9.80 -7.31 -9.84
C ILE A 50 10.52 -8.46 -10.54
N ASP A 51 11.81 -8.67 -10.27
CA ASP A 51 12.57 -9.75 -10.89
C ASP A 51 12.03 -11.14 -10.50
N THR A 52 11.51 -11.27 -9.27
CA THR A 52 11.03 -12.54 -8.73
C THR A 52 9.58 -12.83 -9.10
N PHE A 53 8.72 -11.81 -9.12
CA PHE A 53 7.27 -11.98 -9.24
C PHE A 53 6.68 -11.34 -10.50
N GLY A 54 7.46 -10.56 -11.25
CA GLY A 54 6.98 -9.75 -12.37
C GLY A 54 6.03 -8.63 -11.94
N VAL A 55 5.29 -8.13 -12.92
CA VAL A 55 4.19 -7.16 -12.74
C VAL A 55 2.93 -7.71 -13.39
N THR A 56 1.76 -7.31 -12.90
CA THR A 56 0.50 -7.66 -13.58
C THR A 56 0.36 -6.93 -14.91
N ALA A 57 -0.57 -7.38 -15.77
CA ALA A 57 -0.83 -6.75 -17.07
C ALA A 57 -1.19 -5.25 -16.96
N ASP A 58 -1.80 -4.85 -15.84
CA ASP A 58 -2.12 -3.45 -15.51
C ASP A 58 -1.07 -2.77 -14.60
N GLY A 59 0.13 -3.33 -14.50
CA GLY A 59 1.29 -2.70 -13.89
C GLY A 59 1.35 -2.71 -12.35
N ARG A 60 0.50 -3.49 -11.66
CA ARG A 60 0.60 -3.63 -10.20
C ARG A 60 1.84 -4.46 -9.83
N LEU A 61 2.58 -3.94 -8.84
CA LEU A 61 3.68 -4.67 -8.21
C LEU A 61 3.16 -5.75 -7.25
N PHE A 62 2.10 -5.44 -6.50
CA PHE A 62 1.53 -6.34 -5.50
C PHE A 62 0.16 -6.83 -5.93
N ARG A 63 -0.02 -8.15 -5.89
CA ARG A 63 -1.24 -8.86 -6.29
C ARG A 63 -1.61 -9.93 -5.28
N SER A 64 -2.89 -10.27 -5.25
CA SER A 64 -3.39 -11.51 -4.61
C SER A 64 -3.26 -12.69 -5.57
N GLY A 65 -3.52 -13.92 -5.11
CA GLY A 65 -3.29 -15.15 -5.89
C GLY A 65 -4.12 -15.32 -7.18
N GLN A 66 -4.99 -14.37 -7.53
CA GLN A 66 -5.75 -14.33 -8.79
C GLN A 66 -5.49 -13.02 -9.56
N ASP A 67 -4.29 -12.45 -9.43
CA ASP A 67 -3.88 -11.15 -10.01
C ASP A 67 -4.70 -9.92 -9.61
N GLY A 68 -5.72 -10.12 -8.76
CA GLY A 68 -6.53 -9.07 -8.18
C GLY A 68 -5.78 -8.22 -7.15
N PRO A 69 -6.28 -7.02 -6.84
CA PRO A 69 -5.66 -6.12 -5.88
C PRO A 69 -5.59 -6.73 -4.48
N VAL A 70 -4.55 -6.36 -3.73
CA VAL A 70 -4.41 -6.75 -2.33
C VAL A 70 -5.47 -6.02 -1.50
N LYS A 71 -6.39 -6.77 -0.88
CA LYS A 71 -7.41 -6.21 0.02
C LYS A 71 -6.78 -5.66 1.29
N ALA A 72 -7.39 -4.60 1.85
CA ALA A 72 -6.90 -3.95 3.07
C ALA A 72 -6.62 -4.94 4.22
N ILE A 73 -7.57 -5.85 4.46
CA ILE A 73 -7.48 -6.84 5.55
C ILE A 73 -6.27 -7.78 5.39
N ARG A 74 -5.88 -8.11 4.15
CA ARG A 74 -4.78 -9.04 3.88
C ARG A 74 -3.43 -8.39 4.16
N TYR A 75 -3.22 -7.14 3.74
CA TYR A 75 -1.96 -6.45 4.04
C TYR A 75 -1.81 -6.15 5.54
N ILE A 76 -2.90 -5.85 6.25
CA ILE A 76 -2.87 -5.67 7.72
C ILE A 76 -2.48 -6.96 8.43
N ALA A 77 -3.05 -8.10 8.03
CA ALA A 77 -2.67 -9.40 8.59
C ALA A 77 -1.19 -9.70 8.33
N ARG A 78 -0.71 -9.48 7.10
CA ARG A 78 0.70 -9.67 6.76
C ARG A 78 1.64 -8.73 7.51
N TRP A 79 1.20 -7.50 7.77
CA TRP A 79 1.94 -6.54 8.60
C TRP A 79 2.16 -7.04 10.03
N ARG A 80 1.14 -7.63 10.65
CA ARG A 80 1.26 -8.19 12.01
C ARG A 80 2.32 -9.31 12.06
N GLN A 81 2.28 -10.21 11.09
CA GLN A 81 3.28 -11.28 10.94
C GLN A 81 4.68 -10.71 10.68
N ALA A 82 4.80 -9.67 9.85
CA ALA A 82 6.09 -9.04 9.61
C ALA A 82 6.68 -8.43 10.90
N ARG A 83 5.85 -7.87 11.78
CA ARG A 83 6.30 -7.36 13.10
C ARG A 83 6.82 -8.47 14.00
N GLU A 84 6.17 -9.64 14.01
CA GLU A 84 6.62 -10.81 14.77
C GLU A 84 8.02 -11.28 14.33
N ILE A 85 8.32 -11.19 13.04
CA ILE A 85 9.62 -11.60 12.48
C ILE A 85 10.69 -10.53 12.72
N ALA A 86 10.34 -9.25 12.55
CA ALA A 86 11.32 -8.17 12.48
C ALA A 86 11.65 -7.53 13.85
N LEU A 87 10.78 -7.67 14.86
CA LEU A 87 10.92 -7.01 16.15
C LEU A 87 11.25 -7.99 17.26
N THR A 88 12.00 -7.52 18.26
CA THR A 88 12.14 -8.27 19.52
C THR A 88 10.78 -8.36 20.23
N PRO A 89 10.55 -9.36 21.11
CA PRO A 89 9.28 -9.50 21.83
C PRO A 89 8.85 -8.21 22.56
N ALA A 90 9.79 -7.53 23.22
CA ALA A 90 9.53 -6.25 23.89
C ALA A 90 9.10 -5.14 22.92
N LYS A 91 9.76 -5.03 21.75
CA LYS A 91 9.40 -4.05 20.72
C LYS A 91 8.05 -4.39 20.07
N GLN A 92 7.76 -5.66 19.86
CA GLN A 92 6.50 -6.12 19.31
C GLN A 92 5.31 -5.79 20.23
N ALA A 93 5.48 -5.97 21.55
CA ALA A 93 4.49 -5.63 22.57
C ALA A 93 4.28 -4.11 22.71
N SER A 94 5.26 -3.30 22.31
CA SER A 94 5.15 -1.84 22.33
C SER A 94 4.26 -1.27 21.20
N PRO A 95 3.87 0.02 21.28
CA PRO A 95 3.16 0.71 20.20
C PRO A 95 3.97 0.88 18.90
N LEU A 96 5.26 0.52 18.89
CA LEU A 96 6.14 0.68 17.73
C LEU A 96 5.55 0.01 16.48
N ALA A 97 5.32 0.83 15.46
CA ALA A 97 4.84 0.40 14.15
C ALA A 97 3.58 -0.49 14.23
N ARG A 98 2.72 -0.24 15.23
CA ARG A 98 1.52 -1.06 15.51
C ARG A 98 0.60 -1.17 14.29
N ARG A 99 0.46 -0.08 13.54
CA ARG A 99 -0.26 -0.01 12.28
C ARG A 99 0.70 0.38 11.15
N PRO A 100 0.41 -0.05 9.91
CA PRO A 100 1.15 0.41 8.73
C PRO A 100 1.22 1.94 8.61
N TYR A 101 0.14 2.63 8.99
CA TYR A 101 0.07 4.10 8.98
C TYR A 101 1.06 4.76 9.94
N ASP A 102 1.48 4.09 11.01
CA ASP A 102 2.43 4.63 11.98
C ASP A 102 3.83 4.81 11.33
N LEU A 103 4.16 4.04 10.28
CA LEU A 103 5.39 4.24 9.50
C LEU A 103 5.36 5.56 8.71
N ARG A 104 4.19 6.00 8.26
CA ARG A 104 4.06 7.25 7.52
C ARG A 104 4.43 8.43 8.41
N HIS A 105 4.06 8.40 9.69
CA HIS A 105 4.45 9.42 10.65
C HIS A 105 5.96 9.41 10.90
N ALA A 106 6.56 8.22 11.07
CA ALA A 106 8.00 8.11 11.25
C ALA A 106 8.82 8.63 10.05
N ALA A 107 8.31 8.45 8.82
CA ALA A 107 8.98 8.91 7.60
C ALA A 107 8.85 10.42 7.32
N VAL A 108 8.05 11.15 8.11
CA VAL A 108 7.86 12.62 7.99
C VAL A 108 8.62 13.36 9.10
N SER A 109 9.12 12.65 10.12
CA SER A 109 9.87 13.21 11.25
C SER A 109 11.39 13.08 11.13
N GLY A 110 11.89 12.72 9.95
CA GLY A 110 13.32 12.60 9.63
C GLY A 110 13.83 13.76 8.79
#